data_AF-A0A1I6UDJ4-F1
#
_entry.id   AF-A0A1I6UDJ4-F1
#
_cell.length_a   1.000
_cell.length_b   1.000
_cell.length_c   1.000
_cell.angle_alpha   90.00
_cell.angle_beta   90.00
_cell.angle_gamma   90.00
#
_symmetry.space_group_name_H-M   'P 1'
#
loop_
_entity.id
_entity.type
_entity.pdbx_description
1 polymer ?
#
loop_
_entity_poly.entity_id
_entity_poly.type
_entity_poly.pdbx_seq_one_letter_code
_entity_poly.pdbx_strand_id
1 'polypeptide(L)'
;MKRTWAWPAVYLLGGAAVATARFLDGSPVGAVVTLLLFLLLAAVFSPLAFPMSVGAAEARRRSAADGRPVVYWRPGCTYCLRLRLRLAGRARRLHWVNIWRDPEAAEAVRAVNDGNETVPTVVVGGRPHTNPAPAWVRRQLSAAGS
;
A
#
# COMPACT_ATOMS: atom_id res chain seq x y z
N MET A 1 1.87 -17.02 1.67
CA MET A 1 1.50 -16.27 0.43
C MET A 1 2.78 -15.76 -0.22
N LYS A 2 3.14 -16.30 -1.39
CA LYS A 2 4.39 -15.97 -2.09
C LYS A 2 4.37 -14.49 -2.46
N ARG A 3 5.22 -13.68 -1.82
CA ARG A 3 5.54 -12.33 -2.29
C ARG A 3 6.02 -12.52 -3.72
N THR A 4 5.29 -12.05 -4.71
CA THR A 4 5.74 -12.03 -6.10
C THR A 4 6.87 -11.02 -6.21
N TRP A 5 8.06 -11.43 -5.74
CA TRP A 5 9.33 -10.70 -5.84
C TRP A 5 9.82 -10.57 -7.28
N ALA A 6 9.13 -11.20 -8.25
CA ALA A 6 9.48 -11.18 -9.65
C ALA A 6 9.69 -9.75 -10.18
N TRP A 7 8.80 -8.81 -9.86
CA TRP A 7 8.91 -7.43 -10.35
C TRP A 7 10.09 -6.65 -9.76
N PRO A 8 10.28 -6.58 -8.42
CA PRO A 8 11.50 -6.00 -7.85
C PRO A 8 12.78 -6.69 -8.33
N ALA A 9 12.77 -8.02 -8.47
CA ALA A 9 13.94 -8.76 -8.95
C ALA A 9 14.29 -8.38 -10.40
N VAL A 10 13.31 -8.27 -11.29
CA VAL A 10 13.52 -7.81 -12.68
C VAL A 10 14.10 -6.39 -12.72
N TYR A 11 13.56 -5.47 -11.93
CA TYR A 11 14.10 -4.10 -11.86
C TYR A 11 15.52 -4.07 -11.29
N LEU A 12 15.81 -4.85 -10.25
CA LEU A 12 17.15 -4.89 -9.64
C LEU A 12 18.18 -5.54 -10.58
N LEU A 13 17.84 -6.65 -11.23
CA LEU A 13 18.73 -7.34 -12.16
C LEU A 13 18.98 -6.51 -13.43
N GLY A 14 17.93 -5.93 -14.01
CA GLY A 14 18.04 -5.06 -15.18
C GLY A 14 18.81 -3.79 -14.88
N GLY A 15 18.53 -3.14 -13.74
CA GLY A 15 19.24 -1.95 -13.29
C GLY A 15 20.73 -2.19 -13.03
N ALA A 16 21.07 -3.32 -12.40
CA ALA A 16 22.45 -3.70 -12.14
C ALA A 16 23.24 -4.00 -13.43
N ALA A 17 22.62 -4.66 -14.41
CA ALA A 17 23.24 -4.94 -15.71
C ALA A 17 23.56 -3.64 -16.46
N VAL A 18 22.59 -2.72 -16.56
CA VAL A 18 22.78 -1.42 -17.26
C VAL A 18 23.77 -0.51 -16.52
N ALA A 19 23.71 -0.47 -15.19
CA ALA A 19 24.66 0.30 -14.39
C ALA A 19 26.09 -0.22 -14.55
N THR A 20 26.28 -1.55 -14.55
CA THR A 20 27.59 -2.17 -14.79
C THR A 20 28.13 -1.83 -16.18
N ALA A 21 27.31 -1.93 -17.24
CA ALA A 21 27.73 -1.55 -18.59
C ALA A 21 28.17 -0.07 -18.65
N ARG A 22 27.37 0.84 -18.09
CA ARG A 22 27.68 2.28 -18.00
C ARG A 22 28.99 2.57 -17.24
N PHE A 23 29.26 1.79 -16.20
CA PHE A 23 30.48 1.92 -15.41
C PHE A 23 31.71 1.47 -16.21
N LEU A 24 31.59 0.34 -16.93
CA LEU A 24 32.65 -0.16 -17.82
C LEU A 24 32.92 0.79 -19.01
N ASP A 25 31.90 1.48 -19.50
CA ASP A 25 32.00 2.53 -20.53
C ASP A 25 32.59 3.86 -20.00
N GLY A 26 33.03 3.93 -18.74
CA GLY A 26 33.69 5.11 -18.16
C GLY A 26 32.73 6.22 -17.72
N SER A 27 31.44 5.93 -17.55
CA SER A 27 30.42 6.90 -17.11
C SER A 27 29.90 6.62 -15.68
N PRO A 28 30.73 6.82 -14.64
CA PRO A 28 30.38 6.42 -13.26
C PRO A 28 29.17 7.18 -12.71
N VAL A 29 29.00 8.46 -13.08
CA VAL A 29 27.81 9.26 -12.70
C VAL A 29 26.55 8.67 -13.34
N GLY A 30 26.61 8.29 -14.61
CA GLY A 30 25.49 7.68 -15.33
C GLY A 30 25.10 6.31 -14.75
N ALA A 31 26.08 5.51 -14.33
CA ALA A 31 25.86 4.25 -13.63
C ALA A 31 25.15 4.45 -12.29
N VAL A 32 25.59 5.43 -11.48
CA VAL A 32 24.95 5.75 -10.18
C VAL A 32 23.52 6.23 -10.37
N VAL A 33 23.27 7.17 -11.29
CA VAL A 33 21.91 7.66 -11.57
C VAL A 33 20.98 6.53 -12.02
N THR A 34 21.47 5.65 -12.91
CA THR A 34 20.71 4.48 -13.37
C THR A 34 20.37 3.55 -12.20
N LEU A 35 21.36 3.24 -11.36
CA LEU A 35 21.15 2.37 -10.20
C LEU A 35 20.11 2.95 -9.25
N LEU A 36 20.22 4.25 -8.91
CA LEU A 36 19.27 4.94 -8.04
C LEU A 36 17.84 4.92 -8.62
N LEU A 37 17.69 5.13 -9.93
CA LEU A 37 16.40 5.06 -10.60
C LEU A 37 15.78 3.66 -10.51
N PHE A 38 16.53 2.61 -10.81
CA PHE A 38 16.04 1.24 -10.73
C PHE A 38 15.76 0.78 -9.30
N LEU A 39 16.55 1.25 -8.32
CA LEU A 39 16.28 1.05 -6.89
C LEU A 39 14.97 1.73 -6.48
N LEU A 40 14.72 2.96 -6.95
CA LEU A 40 13.46 3.67 -6.72
C LEU A 40 12.28 2.90 -7.31
N LEU A 41 12.38 2.44 -8.57
CA LEU A 41 11.35 1.63 -9.22
C LEU A 41 11.12 0.32 -8.45
N ALA A 42 12.18 -0.42 -8.13
CA ALA A 42 12.07 -1.66 -7.36
C ALA A 42 11.39 -1.44 -6.00
N ALA A 43 11.69 -0.32 -5.32
CA ALA A 43 11.04 0.04 -4.07
C ALA A 43 9.54 0.37 -4.25
N VAL A 44 9.19 1.17 -5.26
CA VAL A 44 7.80 1.56 -5.57
C VAL A 44 6.94 0.34 -5.93
N PHE A 45 7.49 -0.60 -6.69
CA PHE A 45 6.81 -1.84 -7.08
C PHE A 45 7.02 -3.00 -6.09
N SER A 46 7.70 -2.74 -4.95
CA SER A 46 7.95 -3.77 -3.95
C SER A 46 6.70 -4.10 -3.14
N PRO A 47 6.44 -5.38 -2.83
CA PRO A 47 5.49 -5.79 -1.81
C PRO A 47 5.74 -5.16 -0.42
N LEU A 48 6.93 -4.59 -0.17
CA LEU A 48 7.27 -3.85 1.05
C LEU A 48 6.65 -2.46 1.13
N ALA A 49 6.45 -1.79 -0.01
CA ALA A 49 5.83 -0.47 -0.07
C ALA A 49 4.34 -0.52 0.27
N PHE A 50 3.74 -1.71 0.21
CA PHE A 50 2.35 -1.94 0.53
C PHE A 50 2.18 -2.70 1.86
N PRO A 51 1.15 -2.39 2.66
CA PRO A 51 0.98 -2.95 3.99
C PRO A 51 0.62 -4.43 3.91
N MET A 52 0.99 -5.19 4.95
CA MET A 52 0.56 -6.58 5.10
C MET A 52 -0.97 -6.62 5.07
N SER A 53 -1.53 -7.34 4.09
CA SER A 53 -2.97 -7.54 4.00
C SER A 53 -3.38 -8.65 4.95
N VAL A 54 -4.36 -8.38 5.79
CA VAL A 54 -5.20 -9.41 6.41
C VAL A 54 -6.44 -9.63 5.53
N GLY A 55 -7.19 -10.71 5.75
CA GLY A 55 -8.49 -10.91 5.09
C GLY A 55 -9.56 -9.96 5.64
N ALA A 56 -10.60 -9.68 4.87
CA ALA A 56 -11.68 -8.75 5.19
C ALA A 56 -12.43 -9.15 6.46
N ALA A 57 -12.84 -10.42 6.56
CA ALA A 57 -13.51 -10.93 7.77
C ALA A 57 -12.64 -10.76 9.03
N GLU A 58 -11.34 -11.05 8.93
CA GLU A 58 -10.41 -10.89 10.05
C GLU A 58 -10.17 -9.42 10.40
N ALA A 59 -10.02 -8.55 9.40
CA ALA A 59 -9.87 -7.12 9.62
C ALA A 59 -11.08 -6.53 10.33
N ARG A 60 -12.30 -6.92 9.94
CA ARG A 60 -13.54 -6.48 10.59
C ARG A 60 -13.64 -7.01 12.02
N ARG A 61 -13.31 -8.28 12.26
CA ARG A 61 -13.26 -8.84 13.63
C ARG A 61 -12.30 -8.07 14.53
N ARG A 62 -11.06 -7.83 14.06
CA ARG A 62 -10.07 -7.07 14.82
C ARG A 62 -10.52 -5.63 15.06
N SER A 63 -11.04 -4.97 14.02
CA SER A 63 -11.58 -3.61 14.11
C SER A 63 -12.72 -3.50 15.12
N ALA A 64 -13.61 -4.50 15.19
CA ALA A 64 -14.67 -4.55 16.19
C ALA A 64 -14.12 -4.75 17.62
N ALA A 65 -13.01 -5.48 17.76
CA ALA A 65 -12.38 -5.73 19.05
C ALA A 65 -11.52 -4.56 19.56
N ASP A 66 -10.79 -3.87 18.68
CA ASP A 66 -9.80 -2.86 19.04
C ASP A 66 -10.17 -1.43 18.58
N GLY A 67 -11.32 -1.25 17.94
CA GLY A 67 -11.81 0.03 17.42
C GLY A 67 -10.99 0.62 16.27
N ARG A 68 -9.92 -0.05 15.81
CA ARG A 68 -9.01 0.52 14.81
C ARG A 68 -9.64 0.46 13.42
N PRO A 69 -9.48 1.49 12.59
CA PRO A 69 -10.08 1.51 11.25
C PRO A 69 -9.54 0.40 10.32
N VAL A 70 -10.42 -0.10 9.47
CA VAL A 70 -10.07 -0.95 8.32
C VAL A 70 -9.83 -0.07 7.10
N VAL A 71 -8.77 -0.32 6.34
CA VAL A 71 -8.47 0.37 5.09
C VAL A 71 -8.36 -0.63 3.96
N TYR A 72 -9.29 -0.52 3.02
CA TYR A 72 -9.28 -1.25 1.75
C TYR A 72 -8.39 -0.53 0.75
N TRP A 73 -7.47 -1.25 0.12
CA TRP A 73 -6.48 -0.71 -0.81
C TRP A 73 -6.17 -1.70 -1.94
N ARG A 74 -5.46 -1.24 -2.98
CA ARG A 74 -4.91 -2.09 -4.04
C ARG A 74 -3.50 -1.65 -4.46
N PRO A 75 -2.66 -2.54 -5.01
CA PRO A 75 -1.35 -2.17 -5.56
C PRO A 75 -1.48 -1.06 -6.62
N GLY A 76 -0.51 -0.14 -6.65
CA GLY A 76 -0.51 1.00 -7.58
C GLY A 76 -1.46 2.16 -7.23
N CYS A 77 -2.22 2.06 -6.14
CA CYS A 77 -3.10 3.16 -5.70
C CYS A 77 -2.31 4.35 -5.12
N THR A 78 -2.22 5.44 -5.88
CA THR A 78 -1.53 6.68 -5.47
C THR A 78 -2.15 7.33 -4.24
N TYR A 79 -3.48 7.31 -4.12
CA TYR A 79 -4.20 7.84 -2.96
C TYR A 79 -3.95 6.99 -1.68
N CYS A 80 -3.86 5.68 -1.82
CA CYS A 80 -3.56 4.75 -0.72
C CYS A 80 -2.12 4.95 -0.24
N LEU A 81 -1.17 5.14 -1.16
CA LEU A 81 0.21 5.48 -0.84
C LEU A 81 0.29 6.83 -0.13
N ARG A 82 -0.40 7.85 -0.65
CA ARG A 82 -0.50 9.18 -0.01
C ARG A 82 -1.05 9.09 1.40
N LEU A 83 -2.13 8.32 1.60
CA LEU A 83 -2.73 8.11 2.92
C LEU A 83 -1.73 7.47 3.89
N ARG A 84 -1.05 6.39 3.47
CA ARG A 84 -0.02 5.72 4.28
C ARG A 84 1.12 6.66 4.66
N LEU A 85 1.66 7.40 3.69
CA LEU A 85 2.77 8.33 3.93
C LEU A 85 2.38 9.46 4.90
N ARG A 86 1.19 10.05 4.72
CA ARG A 86 0.70 11.13 5.60
C ARG A 86 0.37 10.66 7.01
N LEU A 87 0.06 9.38 7.20
CA LEU A 87 -0.11 8.77 8.52
C LEU A 87 1.21 8.32 9.15
N ALA A 88 2.28 8.16 8.35
CA ALA A 88 3.61 7.75 8.80
C ALA A 88 3.55 6.52 9.73
N GLY A 89 4.23 6.56 10.89
CA GLY A 89 4.23 5.45 11.86
C GLY A 89 2.84 5.05 12.37
N ARG A 90 1.84 5.93 12.31
CA ARG A 90 0.46 5.65 12.71
C ARG A 90 -0.27 4.75 11.71
N ALA A 91 0.23 4.62 10.48
CA ALA A 91 -0.34 3.70 9.49
C ALA A 91 -0.34 2.23 9.97
N ARG A 92 0.58 1.86 10.87
CA ARG A 92 0.62 0.54 11.51
C ARG A 92 -0.54 0.29 12.47
N ARG A 93 -1.25 1.34 12.88
CA ARG A 93 -2.47 1.29 13.72
C ARG A 93 -3.75 1.11 12.89
N LEU A 94 -3.65 0.83 11.60
CA LEU A 94 -4.80 0.50 10.74
C LEU A 94 -4.77 -0.99 10.37
N HIS A 95 -5.93 -1.57 10.09
CA HIS A 95 -6.03 -2.91 9.50
C HIS A 95 -6.12 -2.77 7.99
N TRP A 96 -5.11 -3.23 7.25
CA TRP A 96 -5.06 -3.06 5.80
C TRP A 96 -5.57 -4.31 5.09
N VAL A 97 -6.44 -4.13 4.10
CA VAL A 97 -7.05 -5.21 3.30
C VAL A 97 -6.87 -4.92 1.82
N ASN A 98 -6.23 -5.84 1.11
CA ASN A 98 -6.00 -5.75 -0.33
C ASN A 98 -7.17 -6.36 -1.10
N ILE A 99 -7.94 -5.52 -1.80
CA ILE A 99 -9.13 -5.95 -2.54
C ILE A 99 -8.83 -6.89 -3.73
N TRP A 100 -7.61 -6.89 -4.26
CA TRP A 100 -7.22 -7.82 -5.33
C TRP A 100 -6.94 -9.24 -4.84
N ARG A 101 -6.71 -9.40 -3.54
CA ARG A 101 -6.39 -10.71 -2.93
C ARG A 101 -7.56 -11.34 -2.21
N ASP A 102 -8.60 -10.55 -1.95
CA ASP A 102 -9.74 -10.95 -1.16
C ASP A 102 -11.02 -10.51 -1.89
N PRO A 103 -11.75 -11.44 -2.53
CA PRO A 103 -12.96 -11.11 -3.28
C PRO A 103 -14.06 -10.53 -2.39
N GLU A 104 -14.13 -10.96 -1.12
CA GLU A 104 -15.07 -10.39 -0.14
C GLU A 104 -14.74 -8.92 0.14
N ALA A 105 -13.45 -8.58 0.17
CA ALA A 105 -13.02 -7.19 0.29
C ALA A 105 -13.41 -6.34 -0.93
N ALA A 106 -13.29 -6.89 -2.14
CA ALA A 106 -13.72 -6.20 -3.36
C ALA A 106 -15.22 -5.95 -3.35
N GLU A 107 -16.03 -6.96 -3.00
CA GLU A 107 -17.48 -6.82 -2.88
C GLU A 107 -17.89 -5.78 -1.84
N ALA A 108 -17.26 -5.79 -0.65
CA ALA A 108 -17.51 -4.80 0.39
C ALA A 108 -17.22 -3.37 -0.09
N VAL A 109 -16.17 -3.17 -0.90
CA VAL A 109 -15.86 -1.87 -1.49
C VAL A 109 -16.88 -1.48 -2.56
N ARG A 110 -17.28 -2.40 -3.44
CA ARG A 110 -18.29 -2.13 -4.48
C ARG A 110 -19.64 -1.76 -3.88
N ALA A 111 -20.04 -2.43 -2.80
CA ALA A 111 -21.31 -2.20 -2.11
C ALA A 111 -21.45 -0.77 -1.56
N VAL A 112 -20.33 -0.09 -1.25
CA VAL A 112 -20.33 1.26 -0.67
C VAL A 112 -19.91 2.35 -1.67
N ASN A 113 -19.66 1.98 -2.93
CA ASN A 113 -19.13 2.85 -3.98
C ASN A 113 -19.86 2.69 -5.32
N ASP A 114 -21.17 2.45 -5.28
CA ASP A 114 -22.01 2.33 -6.49
C ASP A 114 -21.49 1.27 -7.49
N GLY A 115 -21.03 0.13 -6.97
CA GLY A 115 -20.48 -0.95 -7.78
C GLY A 115 -19.00 -0.79 -8.15
N ASN A 116 -18.37 0.35 -7.82
CA ASN A 116 -16.97 0.62 -8.15
C ASN A 116 -16.00 0.12 -7.09
N GLU A 117 -14.82 -0.32 -7.52
CA GLU A 117 -13.70 -0.66 -6.62
C GLU A 117 -12.89 0.57 -6.20
N THR A 118 -13.57 1.60 -5.68
CA THR A 118 -12.94 2.87 -5.32
C THR A 118 -12.13 2.73 -4.03
N VAL A 119 -10.85 3.08 -4.11
CA VAL A 119 -9.91 2.99 -2.98
C VAL A 119 -9.07 4.28 -2.85
N PRO A 120 -8.63 4.67 -1.63
CA PRO A 120 -8.82 3.97 -0.36
C PRO A 120 -10.25 4.10 0.17
N THR A 121 -10.84 2.98 0.59
CA THR A 121 -12.09 2.99 1.36
C THR A 121 -11.75 2.67 2.81
N VAL A 122 -12.12 3.54 3.74
CA VAL A 122 -11.81 3.43 5.17
C VAL A 122 -13.08 3.16 5.94
N VAL A 123 -13.12 2.11 6.76
CA VAL A 123 -14.25 1.79 7.62
C VAL A 123 -13.89 2.07 9.07
N VAL A 124 -14.71 2.87 9.75
CA VAL A 124 -14.56 3.24 11.16
C VAL A 124 -15.87 2.97 11.87
N GLY A 125 -15.88 2.13 12.91
CA GLY A 125 -17.12 1.78 13.62
C GLY A 125 -18.23 1.27 12.71
N GLY A 126 -17.87 0.47 11.69
CA GLY A 126 -18.80 -0.04 10.68
C GLY A 126 -19.22 0.96 9.59
N ARG A 127 -18.84 2.25 9.70
CA ARG A 127 -19.19 3.28 8.71
C ARG A 127 -18.11 3.42 7.63
N PRO A 128 -18.44 3.25 6.33
CA PRO A 128 -17.51 3.41 5.23
C PRO A 128 -17.30 4.89 4.87
N HIS A 129 -16.07 5.23 4.52
CA HIS A 129 -15.66 6.53 4.01
C HIS A 129 -14.76 6.33 2.80
N THR A 130 -15.20 6.83 1.65
CA THR A 130 -14.46 6.72 0.39
C THR A 130 -13.48 7.87 0.24
N ASN A 131 -12.21 7.54 0.00
CA ASN A 131 -11.09 8.45 -0.17
C ASN A 131 -11.03 9.61 0.87
N PRO A 132 -11.12 9.34 2.19
CA PRO A 132 -11.13 10.39 3.18
C PRO A 132 -9.77 11.09 3.30
N ALA A 133 -9.79 12.34 3.75
CA ALA A 133 -8.58 13.10 3.99
C ALA A 133 -7.68 12.41 5.06
N PRO A 134 -6.35 12.32 4.87
CA PRO A 134 -5.45 11.70 5.85
C PRO A 134 -5.52 12.32 7.25
N ALA A 135 -5.78 13.62 7.32
CA ALA A 135 -5.97 14.33 8.59
C ALA A 135 -7.22 13.85 9.34
N TRP A 136 -8.30 13.51 8.62
CA TRP A 136 -9.50 12.93 9.20
C TRP A 136 -9.22 11.53 9.74
N VAL A 137 -8.56 10.65 8.97
CA VAL A 137 -8.20 9.30 9.41
C VAL A 137 -7.31 9.33 10.66
N ARG A 138 -6.39 10.29 10.73
CA ARG A 138 -5.54 10.50 11.91
C ARG A 138 -6.32 10.81 13.19
N ARG A 139 -7.43 11.55 13.08
CA ARG A 139 -8.29 11.83 14.25
C ARG A 139 -8.98 10.56 14.76
N GLN A 140 -9.42 9.69 13.85
CA GLN A 140 -10.06 8.42 14.21
C GLN A 140 -9.13 7.49 15.02
N LEU A 141 -7.83 7.51 14.72
CA LEU A 141 -6.82 6.75 15.46
C LEU A 141 -6.58 7.26 16.89
N SER A 142 -6.97 8.50 17.19
CA SER A 142 -6.85 9.08 18.53
C SER A 142 -8.06 8.72 19.40
N ALA A 143 -9.25 8.61 18.79
CA ALA A 143 -10.48 8.20 19.47
C ALA A 143 -10.53 6.68 19.76
N ALA A 144 -9.90 5.85 18.93
CA ALA A 144 -9.87 4.39 19.11
C ALA A 144 -8.83 3.89 20.13
N GLY A 145 -8.18 4.78 20.90
CA GLY A 145 -7.10 4.44 21.83
C GLY A 145 -7.32 4.96 23.25
N SER A 146 -8.55 5.30 23.59
CA SER A 146 -9.01 5.80 24.89
C SER A 146 -10.12 4.93 25.42
#